data_AF-A0AAU6S0S8-F1
#
_entry.id   AF-A0AAU6S0S8-F1
#
_cell.length_a   1.000
_cell.length_b   1.000
_cell.length_c   1.000
_cell.angle_alpha   90.00
_cell.angle_beta   90.00
_cell.angle_gamma   90.00
#
_symmetry.space_group_name_H-M   'P 1'
#
loop_
_entity.id
_entity.type
_entity.pdbx_description
1 polymer ?
#
loop_
_entity_poly.entity_id
_entity_poly.type
_entity_poly.pdbx_seq_one_letter_code
_entity_poly.pdbx_strand_id
1 'polypeptide(L)'
;MTDHDLSKPDIRQANDCPPLPATASTIDRVVYWLGIGLGSGLPRRAPGTWGTVGGLLVAIPLMSFGFLPFLIITILSCVVGNSICGRTSTLMGGHDNPHIVWDEWAGMWLTLLPMSYMGVADSSFWQNISQTSSLIALLIAFILFRFFDIIKPPPIGWADKKVAGGLGIMLDDIIAGIMAAIVWIVLYSSVLSLAN
;
A
#
# COMPACT_ATOMS: atom_id res chain seq x y z
N MET A 1 7.49 -24.60 -27.11
CA MET A 1 7.28 -24.71 -25.64
C MET A 1 8.41 -23.96 -25.00
N THR A 2 8.23 -22.66 -24.79
CA THR A 2 9.19 -21.82 -24.08
C THR A 2 8.83 -21.87 -22.62
N ASP A 3 9.77 -22.31 -21.79
CA ASP A 3 9.72 -22.14 -20.33
C ASP A 3 9.41 -20.68 -20.03
N HIS A 4 8.19 -20.41 -19.55
CA HIS A 4 7.91 -19.17 -18.86
C HIS A 4 8.62 -19.27 -17.52
N ASP A 5 9.80 -18.65 -17.47
CA ASP A 5 10.57 -18.44 -16.27
C ASP A 5 9.66 -17.88 -15.17
N LEU A 6 9.47 -18.66 -14.10
CA LEU A 6 8.63 -18.36 -12.94
C LEU A 6 9.27 -17.31 -12.01
N SER A 7 10.27 -16.58 -12.49
CA SER A 7 11.01 -15.60 -11.71
C SER A 7 10.23 -14.26 -11.62
N LYS A 8 10.18 -13.67 -10.42
CA LYS A 8 9.62 -12.32 -10.24
C LYS A 8 10.40 -11.32 -11.13
N PRO A 9 9.73 -10.39 -11.83
CA PRO A 9 10.40 -9.46 -12.75
C PRO A 9 11.47 -8.61 -12.05
N ASP A 10 12.60 -8.35 -12.75
CA ASP A 10 13.71 -7.55 -12.22
C ASP A 10 13.27 -6.09 -12.02
N ILE A 11 13.12 -5.70 -10.76
CA ILE A 11 12.73 -4.34 -10.31
C ILE A 11 13.77 -3.26 -10.69
N ARG A 12 15.00 -3.66 -11.09
CA ARG A 12 16.05 -2.72 -11.55
C ARG A 12 15.89 -2.35 -13.02
N GLN A 13 15.11 -3.12 -13.78
CA GLN A 13 14.83 -2.83 -15.18
C GLN A 13 13.53 -2.04 -15.30
N ALA A 14 13.53 -1.06 -16.20
CA ALA A 14 12.31 -0.33 -16.51
C ALA A 14 11.35 -1.29 -17.22
N ASN A 15 10.26 -1.65 -16.54
CA ASN A 15 9.24 -2.54 -17.08
C ASN A 15 8.02 -1.71 -17.47
N ASP A 16 7.40 -2.08 -18.59
CA ASP A 16 6.16 -1.45 -19.04
C ASP A 16 4.98 -2.13 -18.35
N CYS A 17 4.01 -1.33 -17.92
CA CYS A 17 2.78 -1.84 -17.34
C CYS A 17 2.02 -2.66 -18.41
N PRO A 18 1.71 -3.95 -18.17
CA PRO A 18 1.02 -4.77 -19.15
C PRO A 18 -0.35 -4.18 -19.48
N PRO A 19 -0.70 -4.02 -20.76
CA PRO A 19 -1.96 -3.42 -21.15
C PRO A 19 -3.13 -4.34 -20.79
N LEU A 20 -4.27 -3.73 -20.43
CA LEU A 20 -5.51 -4.47 -20.23
C LEU A 20 -5.92 -5.22 -21.52
N PRO A 21 -6.36 -6.49 -21.44
CA PRO A 21 -6.84 -7.23 -22.60
C PRO A 21 -8.00 -6.51 -23.31
N ALA A 22 -7.99 -6.48 -24.64
CA ALA A 22 -9.04 -5.82 -25.43
C ALA A 22 -10.45 -6.39 -25.19
N THR A 23 -10.52 -7.66 -24.76
CA THR A 23 -11.74 -8.41 -24.45
C THR A 23 -12.24 -8.18 -23.01
N ALA A 24 -11.55 -7.36 -22.21
CA ALA A 24 -11.89 -7.13 -20.81
C ALA A 24 -13.26 -6.47 -20.64
N SER A 25 -14.05 -7.02 -19.71
CA SER A 25 -15.37 -6.49 -19.35
C SER A 25 -15.27 -5.12 -18.66
N THR A 26 -16.40 -4.42 -18.50
CA THR A 26 -16.43 -3.15 -17.75
C THR A 26 -15.96 -3.31 -16.31
N ILE A 27 -16.31 -4.43 -15.67
CA ILE A 27 -15.86 -4.73 -14.30
C ILE A 27 -14.35 -4.95 -14.27
N ASP A 28 -13.80 -5.70 -15.24
CA ASP A 28 -12.35 -5.91 -15.35
C ASP A 28 -11.58 -4.61 -15.54
N ARG A 29 -12.13 -3.65 -16.30
CA ARG A 29 -11.55 -2.31 -16.45
C ARG A 29 -11.47 -1.60 -15.11
N VAL A 30 -12.54 -1.60 -14.33
CA VAL A 30 -12.57 -0.97 -13.00
C VAL A 30 -11.56 -1.64 -12.07
N VAL A 31 -11.56 -2.98 -12.02
CA VAL A 31 -10.66 -3.74 -11.16
C VAL A 31 -9.20 -3.49 -11.54
N TYR A 32 -8.87 -3.47 -12.84
CA TYR A 32 -7.53 -3.17 -13.29
C TYR A 32 -7.08 -1.76 -12.91
N TRP A 33 -7.95 -0.75 -13.09
CA TRP A 33 -7.65 0.63 -12.69
C TRP A 33 -7.43 0.76 -11.18
N LEU A 34 -8.20 0.04 -10.37
CA LEU A 34 -7.96 -0.04 -8.93
C LEU A 34 -6.64 -0.75 -8.62
N GLY A 35 -6.38 -1.88 -9.28
CA GLY A 35 -5.15 -2.67 -9.09
C GLY A 35 -3.88 -1.86 -9.36
N ILE A 36 -3.87 -1.01 -10.38
CA ILE A 36 -2.74 -0.10 -10.69
C ILE A 36 -2.76 1.21 -9.89
N GLY A 37 -3.56 1.29 -8.81
CA GLY A 37 -3.65 2.47 -7.94
C GLY A 37 -4.13 3.72 -8.66
N LEU A 38 -5.14 3.58 -9.53
CA LEU A 38 -5.69 4.68 -10.34
C LEU A 38 -4.63 5.41 -11.19
N GLY A 39 -3.56 4.71 -11.55
CA GLY A 39 -2.45 5.22 -12.34
C GLY A 39 -1.15 5.42 -11.56
N SER A 40 -1.16 5.35 -10.23
CA SER A 40 0.06 5.48 -9.43
C SER A 40 1.05 4.33 -9.66
N GLY A 41 0.56 3.17 -10.10
CA GLY A 41 1.38 2.02 -10.48
C GLY A 41 1.92 2.09 -11.92
N LEU A 42 1.51 3.03 -12.77
CA LEU A 42 1.97 3.14 -14.17
C LEU A 42 3.46 3.48 -14.38
N PRO A 43 4.16 4.20 -13.48
CA PRO A 43 5.55 4.57 -13.71
C PRO A 43 6.46 3.37 -13.97
N ARG A 44 7.31 3.48 -15.00
CA ARG A 44 8.22 2.40 -15.45
C ARG A 44 9.31 2.06 -14.44
N ARG A 45 9.62 2.99 -13.54
CA ARG A 45 10.69 2.85 -12.54
C ARG A 45 10.09 2.93 -11.15
N ALA A 46 10.42 1.95 -10.32
CA ALA A 46 9.92 1.82 -8.96
C ALA A 46 8.40 2.07 -8.87
N PRO A 47 7.58 1.36 -9.66
CA PRO A 47 6.12 1.51 -9.65
C PRO A 47 5.57 1.42 -8.22
N GLY A 48 6.15 0.57 -7.37
CA GLY A 48 5.76 0.49 -5.98
C GLY A 48 6.06 1.72 -5.10
N THR A 49 7.13 2.45 -5.40
CA THR A 49 7.33 3.74 -4.71
C THR A 49 6.24 4.74 -5.09
N TRP A 50 5.87 4.78 -6.37
CA TRP A 50 4.79 5.65 -6.85
C TRP A 50 3.41 5.20 -6.38
N GLY A 51 3.19 3.89 -6.29
CA GLY A 51 2.02 3.27 -5.71
C GLY A 51 1.83 3.69 -4.25
N THR A 52 2.86 3.52 -3.43
CA THR A 52 2.84 3.98 -2.04
C THR A 52 2.61 5.49 -1.91
N VAL A 53 3.23 6.31 -2.78
CA VAL A 53 2.96 7.77 -2.82
C VAL A 53 1.49 8.05 -3.16
N GLY A 54 0.92 7.34 -4.15
CA GLY A 54 -0.50 7.43 -4.48
C GLY A 54 -1.39 7.05 -3.30
N GLY A 55 -1.08 5.95 -2.62
CA GLY A 55 -1.78 5.50 -1.42
C GLY A 55 -1.76 6.52 -0.31
N LEU A 56 -0.59 7.14 -0.05
CA LEU A 56 -0.43 8.22 0.92
C LEU A 56 -1.26 9.46 0.55
N LEU A 57 -1.22 9.88 -0.71
CA LEU A 57 -2.01 11.03 -1.20
C LEU A 57 -3.51 10.80 -1.06
N VAL A 58 -3.99 9.58 -1.26
CA VAL A 58 -5.40 9.22 -1.06
C VAL A 58 -5.75 9.08 0.41
N ALA A 59 -4.82 8.62 1.26
CA ALA A 59 -5.06 8.49 2.70
C ALA A 59 -5.35 9.83 3.38
N ILE A 60 -4.64 10.91 3.01
CA ILE A 60 -4.78 12.24 3.62
C ILE A 60 -6.24 12.73 3.64
N PRO A 61 -6.96 12.86 2.50
CA PRO A 61 -8.37 13.26 2.53
C PRO A 61 -9.26 12.22 3.21
N LEU A 62 -8.94 10.91 3.16
CA LEU A 62 -9.74 9.89 3.84
C LEU A 62 -9.68 10.01 5.37
N MET A 63 -8.51 10.35 5.92
CA MET A 63 -8.33 10.60 7.35
C MET A 63 -9.13 11.82 7.84
N SER A 64 -9.48 12.77 6.94
CA SER A 64 -10.29 13.95 7.28
C SER A 64 -11.73 13.62 7.67
N PHE A 65 -12.25 12.46 7.27
CA PHE A 65 -13.57 11.97 7.69
C PHE A 65 -13.58 11.39 9.12
N GLY A 66 -12.40 11.31 9.74
CA GLY A 66 -12.21 10.81 11.09
C GLY A 66 -11.76 9.36 11.16
N PHE A 67 -11.39 8.94 12.37
CA PHE A 67 -10.77 7.63 12.59
C PHE A 67 -11.67 6.46 12.18
N LEU A 68 -12.95 6.46 12.57
CA LEU A 68 -13.81 5.31 12.33
C LEU A 68 -14.07 5.06 10.83
N PRO A 69 -14.42 6.08 10.00
CA PRO A 69 -14.49 5.89 8.56
C PRO A 69 -13.16 5.43 7.94
N PHE A 70 -12.04 5.99 8.38
CA PHE A 70 -10.72 5.62 7.89
C PHE A 70 -10.34 4.17 8.27
N LEU A 71 -10.69 3.72 9.47
CA LEU A 71 -10.52 2.33 9.89
C LEU A 71 -11.35 1.38 9.03
N ILE A 72 -12.63 1.71 8.80
CA ILE A 72 -13.54 0.89 7.99
C ILE A 72 -13.00 0.78 6.57
N ILE A 73 -12.62 1.89 5.94
CA ILE A 73 -12.13 1.87 4.55
C ILE A 73 -10.82 1.10 4.43
N THR A 74 -9.94 1.18 5.43
CA THR A 74 -8.68 0.41 5.50
C THR A 74 -8.93 -1.08 5.64
N ILE A 75 -9.87 -1.50 6.50
CA ILE A 75 -10.22 -2.93 6.63
C ILE A 75 -10.85 -3.44 5.33
N LEU A 76 -11.75 -2.65 4.72
CA LEU A 76 -12.36 -2.99 3.44
C LEU A 76 -11.33 -3.08 2.32
N SER A 77 -10.34 -2.18 2.26
CA SER A 77 -9.29 -2.23 1.24
C SER A 77 -8.42 -3.48 1.40
N CYS A 78 -8.13 -3.91 2.62
CA CYS A 78 -7.42 -5.16 2.89
C CYS A 78 -8.21 -6.40 2.42
N VAL A 79 -9.52 -6.44 2.69
CA VAL A 79 -10.37 -7.59 2.33
C VAL A 79 -10.64 -7.65 0.83
N VAL A 80 -11.06 -6.53 0.23
CA VAL A 80 -11.38 -6.44 -1.20
C VAL A 80 -10.11 -6.49 -2.05
N GLY A 81 -8.98 -6.05 -1.51
CA GLY A 81 -7.69 -6.05 -2.18
C GLY A 81 -7.25 -7.41 -2.72
N ASN A 82 -7.56 -8.51 -2.01
CA ASN A 82 -7.27 -9.85 -2.50
C ASN A 82 -7.92 -10.12 -3.89
N SER A 83 -9.19 -9.75 -4.03
CA SER A 83 -9.91 -9.89 -5.29
C SER A 83 -9.38 -8.93 -6.37
N ILE A 84 -9.03 -7.69 -5.98
CA ILE A 84 -8.47 -6.69 -6.91
C ILE A 84 -7.11 -7.12 -7.44
N CYS A 85 -6.17 -7.44 -6.55
CA CYS A 85 -4.81 -7.84 -6.90
C CYS A 85 -4.81 -9.16 -7.67
N GLY A 86 -5.55 -10.17 -7.22
CA GLY A 86 -5.65 -11.47 -7.88
C GLY A 86 -6.23 -11.37 -9.30
N ARG A 87 -7.32 -10.61 -9.46
CA ARG A 87 -7.92 -10.40 -10.79
C ARG A 87 -7.03 -9.56 -11.69
N THR A 88 -6.41 -8.50 -11.18
CA THR A 88 -5.48 -7.66 -11.94
C THR A 88 -4.27 -8.46 -12.40
N SER A 89 -3.69 -9.30 -11.52
CA SER A 89 -2.62 -10.23 -11.88
C SER A 89 -3.04 -11.18 -13.01
N THR A 90 -4.26 -11.72 -12.95
CA THR A 90 -4.80 -12.57 -14.03
C THR A 90 -4.93 -11.80 -15.35
N LEU A 91 -5.43 -10.56 -15.31
CA LEU A 91 -5.56 -9.68 -16.48
C LEU A 91 -4.19 -9.30 -17.09
N MET A 92 -3.13 -9.27 -16.27
CA MET A 92 -1.75 -9.01 -16.68
C MET A 92 -0.99 -10.29 -17.11
N GLY A 93 -1.65 -11.44 -17.21
CA GLY A 93 -1.02 -12.70 -17.64
C GLY A 93 -0.55 -13.60 -16.51
N GLY A 94 -1.08 -13.45 -15.29
CA GLY A 94 -0.94 -14.40 -14.19
C GLY A 94 0.35 -14.31 -13.38
N HIS A 95 1.09 -13.21 -13.51
CA HIS A 95 2.31 -12.97 -12.74
C HIS A 95 2.08 -11.89 -11.68
N ASP A 96 2.77 -12.00 -10.54
CA ASP A 96 2.88 -10.94 -9.55
C ASP A 96 3.66 -9.78 -10.17
N ASN A 97 2.93 -8.74 -10.58
CA ASN A 97 3.46 -7.66 -11.38
C ASN A 97 3.64 -6.42 -10.49
N PRO A 98 4.81 -5.77 -10.50
CA PRO A 98 5.12 -4.64 -9.60
C PRO A 98 4.28 -3.38 -9.89
N HIS A 99 3.49 -3.37 -10.98
CA HIS A 99 2.52 -2.32 -11.28
C HIS A 99 1.18 -2.51 -10.56
N ILE A 100 0.94 -3.66 -9.93
CA ILE A 100 -0.16 -3.87 -8.99
C ILE A 100 0.29 -3.24 -7.66
N VAL A 101 -0.44 -2.23 -7.20
CA VAL A 101 -0.02 -1.38 -6.06
C VAL A 101 -1.17 -1.13 -5.06
N TRP A 102 -2.25 -1.90 -5.17
CA TRP A 102 -3.37 -1.78 -4.24
C TRP A 102 -3.05 -2.32 -2.83
N ASP A 103 -2.26 -3.39 -2.79
CA ASP A 103 -1.54 -3.90 -1.61
C ASP A 103 -0.75 -2.78 -0.92
N GLU A 104 0.01 -1.98 -1.67
CA GLU A 104 0.78 -0.88 -1.10
C GLU A 104 -0.09 0.22 -0.52
N TRP A 105 -1.24 0.51 -1.16
CA TRP A 105 -2.22 1.45 -0.63
C TRP A 105 -2.77 0.95 0.70
N ALA A 106 -3.20 -0.31 0.74
CA ALA A 106 -3.76 -0.91 1.94
C ALA A 106 -2.73 -0.97 3.09
N GLY A 107 -1.49 -1.35 2.81
CA GLY A 107 -0.38 -1.37 3.77
C GLY A 107 -0.02 0.02 4.30
N MET A 108 0.03 1.03 3.41
CA MET A 108 0.25 2.42 3.80
C MET A 108 -0.90 2.94 4.67
N TRP A 109 -2.16 2.62 4.35
CA TRP A 109 -3.32 3.04 5.14
C TRP A 109 -3.32 2.39 6.53
N LEU A 110 -2.99 1.10 6.62
CA LEU A 110 -2.76 0.41 7.89
C LEU A 110 -1.70 1.12 8.74
N THR A 111 -0.59 1.52 8.12
CA THR A 111 0.51 2.24 8.78
C THR A 111 0.05 3.57 9.37
N LEU A 112 -0.92 4.24 8.74
CA LEU A 112 -1.42 5.56 9.14
C LEU A 112 -2.56 5.52 10.16
N LEU A 113 -3.13 4.35 10.48
CA LEU A 113 -4.20 4.23 11.47
C LEU A 113 -3.85 4.87 12.83
N PRO A 114 -2.64 4.68 13.40
CA PRO A 114 -2.29 5.33 14.66
C PRO A 114 -2.23 6.85 14.54
N MET A 115 -1.72 7.37 13.43
CA MET A 115 -1.71 8.82 13.17
C MET A 115 -3.12 9.38 13.07
N SER A 116 -4.02 8.68 12.37
CA SER A 116 -5.43 9.05 12.27
C SER A 116 -6.14 9.04 13.64
N TYR A 117 -5.80 8.08 14.49
CA TYR A 117 -6.36 7.96 15.84
C TYR A 117 -5.84 9.07 16.78
N MET A 118 -4.53 9.33 16.75
CA MET A 118 -3.87 10.21 17.73
C MET A 118 -3.88 11.70 17.36
N GLY A 119 -3.96 12.05 16.06
CA GLY A 119 -3.37 13.32 15.62
C GLY A 119 -4.25 14.30 14.85
N VAL A 120 -5.37 13.92 14.21
CA VAL A 120 -5.90 14.82 13.16
C VAL A 120 -7.41 14.77 12.95
N ALA A 121 -8.16 13.87 13.58
CA ALA A 121 -9.60 13.71 13.33
C ALA A 121 -10.50 14.68 14.13
N ASP A 122 -10.15 15.96 14.20
CA ASP A 122 -11.00 17.02 14.76
C ASP A 122 -11.33 18.06 13.67
N SER A 123 -12.25 18.98 13.94
CA SER A 123 -12.70 20.09 13.08
C SER A 123 -11.57 20.89 12.40
N SER A 124 -10.34 20.80 12.90
CA SER A 124 -9.15 21.46 12.38
C SER A 124 -8.19 20.53 11.62
N PHE A 125 -8.67 19.40 11.05
CA PHE A 125 -7.84 18.39 10.35
C PHE A 125 -6.78 19.02 9.41
N TRP A 126 -7.23 19.92 8.52
CA TRP A 126 -6.36 20.52 7.50
C TRP A 126 -5.29 21.44 8.09
N GLN A 127 -5.55 22.06 9.24
CA GLN A 127 -4.55 22.86 9.96
C GLN A 127 -3.53 21.95 10.64
N ASN A 128 -3.99 20.85 11.23
CA ASN A 128 -3.11 19.90 11.90
C ASN A 128 -2.20 19.17 10.90
N ILE A 129 -2.74 18.66 9.79
CA ILE A 129 -1.96 17.88 8.81
C ILE A 129 -0.87 18.71 8.10
N SER A 130 -1.03 20.03 8.04
CA SER A 130 -0.06 20.94 7.43
C SER A 130 1.06 21.37 8.37
N GLN A 131 0.99 21.01 9.66
CA GLN A 131 2.07 21.28 10.61
C GLN A 131 3.32 20.45 10.28
N THR A 132 4.48 21.05 10.52
CA THR A 132 5.78 20.39 10.27
C THR A 132 5.92 19.06 11.01
N SER A 133 5.40 18.96 12.24
CA SER A 133 5.37 17.72 13.03
C SER A 133 4.58 16.62 12.32
N SER A 134 3.39 16.92 11.79
CA SER A 134 2.55 15.98 11.05
C SER A 134 3.18 15.57 9.72
N LEU A 135 3.81 16.50 9.00
CA LEU A 135 4.53 16.19 7.77
C LEU A 135 5.72 15.24 8.02
N ILE A 136 6.49 15.48 9.09
CA ILE A 136 7.57 14.57 9.52
C ILE A 136 6.99 13.21 9.89
N ALA A 137 5.85 13.17 10.58
CA ALA A 137 5.23 11.92 10.99
C ALA A 137 4.70 11.10 9.80
N LEU A 138 4.13 11.75 8.77
CA LEU A 138 3.76 11.12 7.49
C LEU A 138 5.00 10.56 6.77
N LEU A 139 6.10 11.33 6.74
CA LEU A 139 7.35 10.89 6.12
C LEU A 139 7.94 9.68 6.85
N ILE A 140 7.94 9.67 8.19
CA ILE A 140 8.38 8.53 8.99
C ILE A 140 7.49 7.30 8.71
N ALA A 141 6.18 7.47 8.67
CA ALA A 141 5.25 6.38 8.32
C ALA A 141 5.56 5.79 6.95
N PHE A 142 5.75 6.64 5.93
CA PHE A 142 6.12 6.24 4.58
C PHE A 142 7.44 5.46 4.55
N ILE A 143 8.48 5.98 5.22
CA ILE A 143 9.80 5.34 5.27
C ILE A 143 9.72 3.99 5.99
N LEU A 144 9.04 3.90 7.13
CA LEU A 144 8.89 2.66 7.88
C LEU A 144 8.15 1.60 7.08
N PHE A 145 7.03 1.97 6.45
CA PHE A 145 6.27 1.06 5.60
C PHE A 145 7.14 0.52 4.46
N ARG A 146 7.78 1.41 3.68
CA ARG A 146 8.67 0.98 2.59
C ARG A 146 9.86 0.16 3.09
N PHE A 147 10.40 0.46 4.27
CA PHE A 147 11.47 -0.33 4.86
C PHE A 147 11.03 -1.78 5.09
N PHE A 148 9.86 -1.98 5.71
CA PHE A 148 9.34 -3.32 5.97
C PHE A 148 8.89 -4.06 4.70
N ASP A 149 8.22 -3.36 3.78
CA ASP A 149 7.80 -3.92 2.49
C ASP A 149 9.00 -4.32 1.61
N ILE A 150 10.05 -3.51 1.54
CA ILE A 150 11.22 -3.83 0.70
C ILE A 150 12.08 -4.94 1.31
N ILE A 151 12.31 -4.90 2.63
CA ILE A 151 13.23 -5.83 3.30
C ILE A 151 12.54 -7.18 3.58
N LYS A 152 11.23 -7.18 3.79
CA LYS A 152 10.41 -8.35 4.13
C LYS A 152 11.02 -9.20 5.26
N PRO A 153 11.37 -8.62 6.43
CA PRO A 153 11.86 -9.42 7.56
C PRO A 153 10.79 -10.45 8.00
N PRO A 154 11.19 -11.56 8.66
CA PRO A 154 10.20 -12.47 9.23
C PRO A 154 9.22 -11.72 10.15
N PRO A 155 7.89 -11.95 10.06
CA PRO A 155 7.22 -13.02 9.32
C PRO A 155 6.84 -12.72 7.85
N ILE A 156 7.10 -11.51 7.34
CA ILE A 156 6.70 -11.06 5.98
C ILE A 156 7.28 -11.98 4.91
N GLY A 157 8.61 -12.17 4.89
CA GLY A 157 9.27 -13.02 3.90
C GLY A 157 8.96 -14.52 4.03
N TRP A 158 8.36 -14.96 5.14
CA TRP A 158 7.83 -16.33 5.27
C TRP A 158 6.44 -16.44 4.63
N ALA A 159 5.59 -15.44 4.80
CA ALA A 159 4.25 -15.38 4.23
C ALA A 159 4.30 -15.29 2.69
N ASP A 160 5.13 -14.38 2.15
CA ASP A 160 5.36 -14.20 0.69
C ASP A 160 5.77 -15.52 0.00
N LYS A 161 6.52 -16.40 0.69
CA LYS A 161 6.96 -17.68 0.13
C LYS A 161 5.92 -18.80 0.19
N LYS A 162 4.92 -18.70 1.06
CA LYS A 162 3.98 -19.80 1.33
C LYS A 162 2.56 -19.55 0.85
N VAL A 163 2.19 -18.28 0.66
CA VAL A 163 0.86 -17.88 0.23
C VAL A 163 0.97 -17.31 -1.18
N ALA A 164 0.27 -17.92 -2.13
CA ALA A 164 0.29 -17.52 -3.54
C ALA A 164 -1.02 -16.84 -3.95
N GLY A 165 -0.98 -16.16 -5.10
CA GLY A 165 -2.13 -15.43 -5.66
C GLY A 165 -2.41 -14.12 -4.93
N GLY A 166 -3.62 -13.57 -5.10
CA GLY A 166 -4.01 -12.28 -4.51
C GLY A 166 -3.89 -12.22 -2.98
N LEU A 167 -4.02 -13.36 -2.30
CA LEU A 167 -3.83 -13.44 -0.86
C LEU A 167 -2.35 -13.27 -0.48
N GLY A 168 -1.43 -13.80 -1.30
CA GLY A 168 0.00 -13.63 -1.10
C GLY A 168 0.40 -12.17 -1.25
N ILE A 169 -0.03 -11.55 -2.36
CA ILE A 169 0.24 -10.15 -2.74
C ILE A 169 -0.25 -9.16 -1.67
N MET A 170 -1.38 -9.42 -1.02
CA MET A 170 -1.89 -8.52 0.00
C MET A 170 -1.24 -8.74 1.37
N LEU A 171 -0.87 -9.98 1.69
CA LEU A 171 -0.56 -10.37 3.07
C LEU A 171 0.79 -9.82 3.54
N ASP A 172 1.79 -9.77 2.67
CA ASP A 172 3.10 -9.20 2.99
C ASP A 172 3.02 -7.69 3.27
N ASP A 173 2.31 -6.91 2.44
CA ASP A 173 2.07 -5.48 2.68
C ASP A 173 1.20 -5.20 3.91
N ILE A 174 0.21 -6.05 4.20
CA ILE A 174 -0.59 -5.95 5.43
C ILE A 174 0.30 -6.14 6.66
N ILE A 175 1.15 -7.18 6.66
CA ILE A 175 2.06 -7.45 7.78
C ILE A 175 3.09 -6.30 7.89
N ALA A 176 3.64 -5.83 6.75
CA ALA A 176 4.55 -4.69 6.71
C ALA A 176 3.90 -3.43 7.30
N GLY A 177 2.64 -3.16 6.94
CA GLY A 177 1.88 -2.03 7.47
C GLY A 177 1.62 -2.12 8.97
N ILE A 178 1.29 -3.30 9.49
CA ILE A 178 1.13 -3.53 10.94
C ILE A 178 2.47 -3.32 11.67
N MET A 179 3.56 -3.87 11.16
CA MET A 179 4.89 -3.70 11.76
C MET A 179 5.32 -2.22 11.75
N ALA A 180 5.10 -1.53 10.63
CA ALA A 180 5.36 -0.10 10.49
C ALA A 180 4.53 0.72 11.48
N ALA A 181 3.23 0.44 11.62
CA ALA A 181 2.34 1.10 12.57
C ALA A 181 2.84 0.97 14.02
N ILE A 182 3.25 -0.24 14.43
CA ILE A 182 3.77 -0.49 15.78
C ILE A 182 5.04 0.33 16.03
N VAL A 183 6.00 0.30 15.11
CA VAL A 183 7.24 1.08 15.26
C VAL A 183 6.95 2.57 15.27
N TRP A 184 6.04 3.04 14.41
CA TRP A 184 5.62 4.43 14.35
C TRP A 184 5.03 4.90 15.70
N ILE A 185 4.17 4.09 16.33
CA ILE A 185 3.61 4.38 17.66
C ILE A 185 4.73 4.55 18.69
N VAL A 186 5.70 3.62 18.70
CA VAL A 186 6.81 3.67 19.66
C VAL A 186 7.66 4.92 19.46
N LEU A 187 7.98 5.28 18.22
CA LEU A 187 8.75 6.49 17.93
C LEU A 187 7.98 7.76 18.32
N TYR A 188 6.71 7.84 17.93
CA TYR A 188 5.87 9.01 18.20
C TYR A 188 5.63 9.22 19.69
N SER A 189 5.31 8.16 20.44
CA SER A 189 5.16 8.22 21.90
C SER A 189 6.45 8.57 22.63
N SER A 190 7.60 8.10 22.16
CA SER A 190 8.91 8.47 22.72
C SER A 190 9.19 9.97 22.55
N VAL A 191 8.90 10.53 21.37
CA VAL A 191 9.05 11.97 21.12
C VAL A 191 8.12 12.79 22.01
N LEU A 192 6.85 12.39 22.14
CA LEU A 192 5.90 13.05 23.04
C LEU A 192 6.36 13.00 24.51
N SER A 193 6.92 11.87 24.95
CA SER A 193 7.42 11.72 26.32
C SER A 193 8.64 12.60 26.61
N LEU A 194 9.46 12.92 25.60
CA LEU A 194 10.62 13.81 25.75
C LEU A 194 10.24 15.30 25.73
N ALA A 195 9.05 15.62 25.20
CA ALA A 195 8.55 16.98 25.08
C ALA A 195 7.71 17.45 26.30
N ASN A 196 7.37 16.53 27.21
CA ASN A 196 6.65 16.79 28.47
C ASN A 196 7.60 16.68 29.67
#